data_AF-A0A9N9TBI2-F1
#
_entry.id   AF-A0A9N9TBI2-F1
#
_cell.length_a   1.000
_cell.length_b   1.000
_cell.length_c   1.000
_cell.angle_alpha   90.00
_cell.angle_beta   90.00
_cell.angle_gamma   90.00
#
_symmetry.space_group_name_H-M   'P 1'
#
loop_
_entity.id
_entity.type
_entity.pdbx_description
1 polymer ?
#
loop_
_entity_poly.entity_id
_entity_poly.type
_entity_poly.pdbx_seq_one_letter_code
_entity_poly.pdbx_strand_id
1 'polypeptide(L)'
;MIFLVVEDKGFREFVKILNPSYQLPDRKVISKTLLPALYEECRNKCIQIIRNAKTVCLTTNNWSSRNTESYMAVTAHFLDENFQLKSILLECSTMPGHHTSINLSQNILKIYNEWDIIDNILLVVSDNAPSIVGAIKKELQWKHFGCFAHTLNLVVKHSIAIPEVDNIIQKIKLIVGYFKRSCLSNEKLMNYQTQNAGPALKLLQAVPTRWNSVFYMLERFNQLEDIVKSTMALIDHNLETLTAEEWKISQQLCQILKQFEKVTKIISGENYNTASYVIPLINGLYDVCGHLKQKTYSETAMNVILDLEKGLRERFENIQNSQTLAICTFLDPRFKIL
;
A
#
# COMPACT_ATOMS: atom_id res chain seq x y z
N MET A 1 11.24 -6.77 24.54
CA MET A 1 10.00 -6.49 25.31
C MET A 1 8.95 -7.61 25.23
N ILE A 2 8.94 -8.44 24.17
CA ILE A 2 7.82 -9.34 23.83
C ILE A 2 7.60 -10.56 24.78
N PHE A 3 8.57 -10.94 25.60
CA PHE A 3 8.46 -12.15 26.45
C PHE A 3 8.50 -11.90 27.96
N LEU A 4 8.36 -10.65 28.40
CA LEU A 4 8.46 -10.31 29.84
C LEU A 4 7.18 -10.65 30.62
N VAL A 5 6.04 -10.81 29.93
CA VAL A 5 4.75 -11.12 30.57
C VAL A 5 4.79 -12.43 31.35
N VAL A 6 5.57 -13.43 30.91
CA VAL A 6 5.69 -14.72 31.62
C VAL A 6 6.58 -14.64 32.86
N GLU A 7 7.21 -13.50 33.10
CA GLU A 7 7.97 -13.20 34.31
C GLU A 7 7.20 -12.27 35.25
N ASP A 8 6.08 -11.68 34.79
CA ASP A 8 5.24 -10.82 35.62
C ASP A 8 4.59 -11.61 36.77
N LYS A 9 4.62 -11.02 37.97
CA LYS A 9 4.12 -11.67 39.19
C LYS A 9 2.61 -11.90 39.11
N GLY A 10 1.85 -10.90 38.67
CA GLY A 10 0.39 -10.98 38.57
C GLY A 10 -0.05 -12.01 37.53
N PHE A 11 0.62 -12.03 36.37
CA PHE A 11 0.36 -13.03 35.34
C PHE A 11 0.67 -14.45 35.82
N ARG A 12 1.78 -14.67 36.53
CA ARG A 12 2.12 -15.99 37.10
C ARG A 12 1.10 -16.45 38.14
N GLU A 13 0.62 -15.53 38.98
CA GLU A 13 -0.43 -15.83 39.97
C GLU A 13 -1.75 -16.17 39.29
N PHE A 14 -2.15 -15.39 38.28
CA PHE A 14 -3.32 -15.67 37.44
C PHE A 14 -3.25 -17.06 36.78
N VAL A 15 -2.13 -17.42 36.15
CA VAL A 15 -1.94 -18.74 35.53
C VAL A 15 -2.03 -19.86 36.57
N LYS A 16 -1.46 -19.68 37.76
CA LYS A 16 -1.57 -20.65 38.85
C LYS A 16 -2.99 -20.81 39.38
N ILE A 17 -3.79 -19.74 39.42
CA ILE A 17 -5.21 -19.80 39.78
C ILE A 17 -5.98 -20.64 38.76
N LEU A 18 -5.69 -20.47 37.46
CA LEU A 18 -6.34 -21.23 36.39
C LEU A 18 -5.97 -22.72 36.40
N ASN A 19 -4.69 -23.03 36.59
CA ASN A 19 -4.19 -24.40 36.68
C ASN A 19 -2.94 -24.46 37.57
N PRO A 20 -3.09 -24.87 38.85
CA PRO A 20 -1.97 -24.94 39.79
C PRO A 20 -0.85 -25.89 39.39
N SER A 21 -1.15 -26.90 38.57
CA SER A 21 -0.19 -27.91 38.11
C SER A 21 0.60 -27.48 36.86
N TYR A 22 0.18 -26.42 36.18
CA TYR A 22 0.87 -25.94 34.99
C TYR A 22 2.13 -25.14 35.35
N GLN A 23 3.28 -25.58 34.84
CA GLN A 23 4.54 -24.86 34.97
C GLN A 23 4.72 -23.90 33.80
N LEU A 24 4.52 -22.61 34.06
CA LEU A 24 4.73 -21.57 33.06
C LEU A 24 6.22 -21.53 32.65
N PRO A 25 6.56 -21.67 31.35
CA PRO A 25 7.94 -21.58 30.90
C PRO A 25 8.50 -20.18 31.15
N ASP A 26 9.79 -20.11 31.47
CA ASP A 26 10.46 -18.82 31.57
C ASP A 26 10.68 -18.19 30.19
N ARG A 27 11.07 -16.91 30.19
CA ARG A 27 11.32 -16.16 28.97
C ARG A 27 12.37 -16.84 28.08
N LYS A 28 13.43 -17.42 28.64
CA LYS A 28 14.52 -18.05 27.87
C LYS A 28 14.01 -19.31 27.18
N VAL A 29 13.21 -20.12 27.87
CA VAL A 29 12.57 -21.32 27.32
C VAL A 29 11.65 -20.93 26.16
N ILE A 30 10.84 -19.89 26.31
CA ILE A 30 10.00 -19.39 25.21
C ILE A 30 10.86 -18.92 24.04
N SER A 31 11.82 -18.03 24.27
CA SER A 31 12.54 -17.36 23.18
C SER A 31 13.56 -18.25 22.48
N LYS A 32 14.18 -19.21 23.19
CA LYS A 32 15.29 -20.03 22.68
C LYS A 32 14.89 -21.46 22.36
N THR A 33 13.71 -21.92 22.77
CA THR A 33 13.29 -23.31 22.57
C THR A 33 11.92 -23.40 21.92
N LEU A 34 10.86 -22.90 22.58
CA LEU A 34 9.49 -23.09 22.11
C LEU A 34 9.21 -22.33 20.81
N LEU A 35 9.62 -21.06 20.73
CA LEU A 35 9.38 -20.25 19.54
C LEU A 35 10.19 -20.73 18.31
N PRO A 36 11.50 -21.05 18.43
CA PRO A 36 12.23 -21.68 17.33
C PRO A 36 11.65 -23.03 16.90
N ALA A 37 11.24 -23.88 17.84
CA ALA A 37 10.62 -25.17 17.50
C ALA A 37 9.30 -24.99 16.75
N LEU A 38 8.44 -24.06 17.22
CA LEU A 38 7.19 -23.73 16.54
C LEU A 38 7.44 -23.11 15.15
N TYR A 39 8.48 -22.27 15.02
CA TYR A 39 8.88 -21.72 13.74
C TYR A 39 9.28 -22.83 12.76
N GLU A 40 10.15 -23.76 13.16
CA GLU A 40 10.55 -24.88 12.31
C GLU A 40 9.36 -25.78 11.96
N GLU A 41 8.45 -26.04 12.90
CA GLU A 41 7.22 -26.79 12.63
C GLU A 41 6.36 -26.10 11.56
N CYS A 42 6.10 -24.79 11.72
CA CYS A 42 5.34 -23.99 10.77
C CYS A 42 6.04 -23.89 9.41
N ARG A 43 7.35 -23.67 9.40
CA ARG A 43 8.17 -23.60 8.18
C ARG A 43 8.10 -24.91 7.40
N ASN A 44 8.28 -26.05 8.08
CA ASN A 44 8.18 -27.36 7.46
C ASN A 44 6.79 -27.62 6.88
N LYS A 45 5.71 -27.22 7.59
CA LYS A 45 4.35 -27.29 7.04
C LYS A 45 4.21 -26.46 5.77
N CYS A 46 4.72 -25.23 5.76
CA CYS A 46 4.69 -24.38 4.57
C CYS A 46 5.48 -24.98 3.39
N ILE A 47 6.66 -25.56 3.64
CA ILE A 47 7.45 -26.26 2.62
C ILE A 47 6.65 -27.41 2.00
N GLN A 48 5.96 -28.23 2.81
CA GLN A 48 5.13 -29.30 2.27
C GLN A 48 3.99 -28.78 1.39
N ILE A 49 3.37 -27.65 1.76
CA ILE A 49 2.32 -27.02 0.95
C ILE A 49 2.89 -26.52 -0.38
N ILE A 50 4.06 -25.87 -0.36
CA ILE A 50 4.71 -25.31 -1.56
C ILE A 50 5.19 -26.40 -2.51
N ARG A 51 5.69 -27.54 -2.00
CA ARG A 51 6.15 -28.66 -2.84
C ARG A 51 5.06 -29.23 -3.75
N ASN A 52 3.79 -29.12 -3.35
CA ASN A 52 2.65 -29.55 -4.15
C ASN A 52 2.22 -28.50 -5.19
N ALA A 53 2.84 -27.31 -5.19
CA ALA A 53 2.56 -26.28 -6.17
C ALA A 53 3.12 -26.65 -7.54
N LYS A 54 2.24 -26.75 -8.54
CA LYS A 54 2.64 -26.99 -9.94
C LYS A 54 3.39 -25.80 -10.54
N THR A 55 3.07 -24.59 -10.08
CA THR A 55 3.60 -23.35 -10.63
C THR A 55 3.52 -22.27 -9.56
N VAL A 56 4.57 -21.46 -9.45
CA VAL A 56 4.73 -20.43 -8.42
C VAL A 56 4.99 -19.09 -9.08
N CYS A 57 4.31 -18.06 -8.60
CA CYS A 57 4.65 -16.67 -8.86
C CYS A 57 5.28 -16.07 -7.59
N LEU A 58 6.29 -15.23 -7.75
CA LEU A 58 6.88 -14.51 -6.62
C LEU A 58 6.45 -13.05 -6.62
N THR A 59 6.27 -12.47 -5.45
CA THR A 59 6.31 -11.01 -5.27
C THR A 59 7.50 -10.67 -4.40
N THR A 60 8.24 -9.63 -4.78
CA THR A 60 9.33 -9.09 -3.95
C THR A 60 9.16 -7.61 -3.73
N ASN A 61 9.46 -7.16 -2.51
CA ASN A 61 9.41 -5.77 -2.12
C ASN A 61 10.66 -5.42 -1.31
N ASN A 62 11.30 -4.31 -1.67
CA ASN A 62 12.46 -3.77 -0.98
C ASN A 62 12.10 -2.42 -0.39
N TRP A 63 12.47 -2.18 0.88
CA TRP A 63 12.25 -0.89 1.50
C TRP A 63 13.31 -0.59 2.55
N SER A 64 13.52 0.71 2.79
CA SER A 64 14.32 1.19 3.91
C SER A 64 13.41 1.51 5.08
N SER A 65 13.76 0.98 6.26
CA SER A 65 13.09 1.30 7.51
C SER A 65 13.44 2.71 7.99
N ARG A 66 12.72 3.20 9.00
CA ARG A 66 13.03 4.48 9.66
C ARG A 66 14.39 4.48 10.36
N ASN A 67 14.91 3.30 10.70
CA ASN A 67 16.23 3.13 11.29
C ASN A 67 17.31 2.99 10.22
N THR A 68 17.01 3.33 8.95
CA THR A 68 17.92 3.25 7.80
C THR A 68 18.40 1.84 7.45
N GLU A 69 17.79 0.82 8.05
CA GLU A 69 18.02 -0.58 7.68
C GLU A 69 17.20 -0.95 6.45
N SER A 70 17.84 -1.60 5.49
CA SER A 70 17.18 -2.16 4.32
C SER A 70 16.56 -3.51 4.63
N TYR A 71 15.36 -3.74 4.09
CA TYR A 71 14.65 -5.02 4.14
C TYR A 71 14.28 -5.49 2.74
N MET A 72 14.23 -6.81 2.56
CA MET A 72 13.61 -7.47 1.41
C MET A 72 12.58 -8.47 1.95
N ALA A 73 11.40 -8.47 1.34
CA ALA A 73 10.42 -9.54 1.53
C ALA A 73 10.20 -10.27 0.21
N VAL A 74 10.18 -11.60 0.27
CA VAL A 74 9.84 -12.47 -0.87
C VAL A 74 8.66 -13.34 -0.47
N THR A 75 7.60 -13.35 -1.29
CA THR A 75 6.37 -14.11 -1.04
C THR A 75 6.06 -14.96 -2.26
N ALA A 76 5.75 -16.24 -2.03
CA ALA A 76 5.30 -17.16 -3.06
C ALA A 76 3.76 -17.17 -3.14
N HIS A 77 3.25 -17.18 -4.37
CA HIS A 77 1.83 -17.24 -4.69
C HIS A 77 1.56 -18.38 -5.66
N PHE A 78 0.60 -19.24 -5.34
CA PHE A 78 0.28 -20.41 -6.17
C PHE A 78 -1.14 -20.90 -5.89
N LEU A 79 -1.64 -21.79 -6.74
CA LEU A 79 -2.88 -22.52 -6.50
C LEU A 79 -2.54 -23.89 -5.93
N ASP A 80 -3.23 -24.29 -4.86
CA ASP A 80 -3.18 -25.67 -4.37
C ASP A 80 -4.02 -26.62 -5.25
N GLU A 81 -4.02 -27.90 -4.90
CA GLU A 81 -4.77 -28.94 -5.60
C GLU A 81 -6.28 -28.71 -5.64
N ASN A 82 -6.81 -27.90 -4.72
CA ASN A 82 -8.22 -27.51 -4.63
C ASN A 82 -8.50 -26.16 -5.31
N PHE A 83 -7.56 -25.67 -6.13
CA PHE A 83 -7.62 -24.38 -6.80
C PHE A 83 -7.80 -23.20 -5.83
N GLN A 84 -7.30 -23.32 -4.59
CA GLN A 84 -7.28 -22.22 -3.64
C GLN A 84 -5.99 -21.43 -3.78
N LEU A 85 -6.10 -20.10 -3.83
CA LEU A 85 -4.95 -19.22 -3.82
C LEU A 85 -4.23 -19.32 -2.46
N LYS A 86 -2.95 -19.65 -2.52
CA LYS A 86 -2.03 -19.62 -1.37
C LYS A 86 -1.04 -18.50 -1.55
N SER A 87 -0.78 -17.80 -0.45
CA SER A 87 0.26 -16.79 -0.35
C SER A 87 1.11 -17.11 0.88
N ILE A 88 2.40 -17.35 0.68
CA ILE A 88 3.33 -17.74 1.75
C ILE A 88 4.54 -16.81 1.71
N LEU A 89 4.74 -16.05 2.79
CA LEU A 89 5.93 -15.24 2.99
C LEU A 89 7.12 -16.19 3.20
N LEU A 90 8.06 -16.17 2.26
CA LEU A 90 9.25 -17.03 2.31
C LEU A 90 10.31 -16.42 3.22
N GLU A 91 10.54 -15.12 3.08
CA GLU A 91 11.54 -14.42 3.87
C GLU A 91 11.16 -12.96 4.00
N CYS A 92 11.50 -12.36 5.14
CA CYS A 92 11.45 -10.92 5.37
C CYS A 92 12.64 -10.54 6.25
N SER A 93 13.80 -10.39 5.62
CA SER A 93 15.06 -10.16 6.32
C SER A 93 15.64 -8.79 6.00
N THR A 94 16.58 -8.37 6.85
CA THR A 94 17.47 -7.27 6.47
C THR A 94 18.33 -7.69 5.28
N MET A 95 18.64 -6.72 4.42
CA MET A 95 19.56 -6.92 3.29
C MET A 95 20.70 -5.91 3.41
N PRO A 96 21.76 -6.24 4.15
CA PRO A 96 22.91 -5.36 4.31
C PRO A 96 23.71 -5.23 3.01
N GLY A 97 24.38 -4.10 2.84
CA GLY A 97 25.22 -3.82 1.67
C GLY A 97 24.48 -3.19 0.49
N HIS A 98 25.13 -3.18 -0.67
CA HIS A 98 24.61 -2.52 -1.87
C HIS A 98 23.51 -3.34 -2.55
N HIS A 99 22.44 -2.67 -2.99
CA HIS A 99 21.30 -3.30 -3.66
C HIS A 99 21.54 -3.40 -5.17
N THR A 100 22.67 -3.99 -5.56
CA THR A 100 22.97 -4.27 -6.97
C THR A 100 22.08 -5.40 -7.48
N SER A 101 21.87 -5.46 -8.79
CA SER A 101 21.13 -6.56 -9.43
C SER A 101 21.66 -7.93 -9.02
N ILE A 102 22.99 -8.08 -8.92
CA ILE A 102 23.68 -9.33 -8.55
C ILE A 102 23.38 -9.71 -7.10
N ASN A 103 23.47 -8.77 -6.15
CA ASN A 103 23.24 -9.07 -4.74
C ASN A 103 21.77 -9.43 -4.49
N LEU A 104 20.85 -8.72 -5.16
CA LEU A 104 19.42 -9.00 -5.10
C LEU A 104 19.09 -10.39 -5.67
N SER A 105 19.66 -10.75 -6.82
CA SER A 105 19.42 -12.06 -7.44
C SER A 105 19.97 -13.20 -6.60
N GLN A 106 21.18 -13.05 -6.05
CA GLN A 106 21.77 -14.05 -5.14
C GLN A 106 20.92 -14.27 -3.89
N ASN A 107 20.38 -13.19 -3.30
CA ASN A 107 19.51 -13.31 -2.13
C ASN A 107 18.19 -14.03 -2.47
N ILE A 108 17.54 -13.66 -3.58
CA ILE A 108 16.33 -14.34 -4.06
C ILE A 108 16.59 -15.81 -4.35
N LEU A 109 17.72 -16.14 -5.00
CA LEU A 109 18.08 -17.52 -5.33
C LEU A 109 18.38 -18.33 -4.06
N LYS A 110 19.03 -17.72 -3.06
CA LYS A 110 19.24 -18.34 -1.75
C LYS A 110 17.90 -18.71 -1.10
N ILE A 111 16.95 -17.77 -1.03
CA ILE A 111 15.62 -18.02 -0.47
C ILE A 111 14.91 -19.12 -1.27
N TYR A 112 14.93 -19.03 -2.60
CA TYR A 112 14.35 -20.03 -3.48
C TYR A 112 14.87 -21.45 -3.19
N ASN A 113 16.19 -21.60 -3.02
CA ASN A 113 16.81 -22.89 -2.69
C ASN A 113 16.48 -23.36 -1.27
N GLU A 114 16.44 -22.46 -0.28
CA GLU A 114 16.10 -22.83 1.12
C GLU A 114 14.66 -23.34 1.26
N TRP A 115 13.77 -22.95 0.35
CA TRP A 115 12.36 -23.32 0.34
C TRP A 115 12.03 -24.50 -0.57
N ASP A 116 13.05 -25.17 -1.14
CA ASP A 116 12.91 -26.33 -2.04
C ASP A 116 11.91 -26.11 -3.20
N ILE A 117 11.90 -24.90 -3.76
CA ILE A 117 11.10 -24.61 -4.95
C ILE A 117 11.87 -25.15 -6.16
N ILE A 118 11.31 -26.11 -6.89
CA ILE A 118 11.98 -26.79 -8.01
C ILE A 118 11.44 -26.24 -9.34
N ASP A 119 12.25 -25.46 -10.06
CA ASP A 119 12.09 -24.92 -11.43
C ASP A 119 10.68 -24.51 -11.88
N ASN A 120 9.88 -24.00 -10.94
CA ASN A 120 8.45 -23.73 -11.13
C ASN A 120 8.11 -22.22 -11.10
N ILE A 121 9.08 -21.32 -11.22
CA ILE A 121 8.82 -19.87 -11.21
C ILE A 121 8.26 -19.42 -12.55
N LEU A 122 6.96 -19.10 -12.58
CA LEU A 122 6.29 -18.57 -13.77
C LEU A 122 6.66 -17.12 -14.04
N LEU A 123 6.63 -16.29 -12.99
CA LEU A 123 6.97 -14.88 -13.04
C LEU A 123 7.26 -14.32 -11.65
N VAL A 124 7.90 -13.16 -11.63
CA VAL A 124 8.13 -12.36 -10.43
C VAL A 124 7.57 -10.96 -10.61
N VAL A 125 6.84 -10.46 -9.61
CA VAL A 125 6.32 -9.10 -9.53
C VAL A 125 7.14 -8.28 -8.54
N SER A 126 7.56 -7.07 -8.94
CA SER A 126 8.31 -6.14 -8.07
C SER A 126 7.93 -4.68 -8.31
N ASP A 127 8.47 -3.75 -7.51
CA ASP A 127 8.18 -2.31 -7.56
C ASP A 127 8.78 -1.55 -8.76
N ASN A 128 9.40 -2.24 -9.73
CA ASN A 128 10.07 -1.68 -10.90
C ASN A 128 11.38 -0.93 -10.64
N ALA A 129 11.99 -1.00 -9.45
CA ALA A 129 13.29 -0.40 -9.25
C ALA A 129 14.34 -1.02 -10.23
N PRO A 130 15.21 -0.22 -10.89
CA PRO A 130 16.10 -0.74 -11.94
C PRO A 130 16.97 -1.91 -11.50
N SER A 131 17.41 -1.92 -10.23
CA SER A 131 18.22 -3.00 -9.65
C SER A 131 17.45 -4.30 -9.52
N ILE A 132 16.21 -4.30 -9.02
CA ILE A 132 15.41 -5.52 -8.89
C ILE A 132 14.93 -6.04 -10.25
N VAL A 133 14.65 -5.14 -11.19
CA VAL A 133 14.33 -5.50 -12.58
C VAL A 133 15.55 -6.17 -13.24
N GLY A 134 16.75 -5.62 -13.02
CA GLY A 134 18.00 -6.22 -13.47
C GLY A 134 18.24 -7.60 -12.85
N ALA A 135 18.03 -7.72 -11.54
CA ALA A 135 18.16 -8.98 -10.81
C ALA A 135 17.27 -10.08 -11.41
N ILE A 136 16.00 -9.78 -11.63
CA ILE A 136 15.03 -10.77 -12.12
C ILE A 136 15.27 -11.09 -13.59
N LYS A 137 15.37 -10.07 -14.47
CA LYS A 137 15.41 -10.29 -15.92
C LYS A 137 16.79 -10.66 -16.46
N LYS A 138 17.86 -10.10 -15.90
CA LYS A 138 19.23 -10.27 -16.45
C LYS A 138 19.99 -11.37 -15.71
N GLU A 139 19.97 -11.33 -14.38
CA GLU A 139 20.74 -12.28 -13.57
C GLU A 139 20.00 -13.62 -13.43
N LEU A 140 18.72 -13.61 -13.04
CA LEU A 140 17.91 -14.83 -12.86
C LEU A 140 17.27 -15.33 -14.15
N GLN A 141 17.20 -14.48 -15.19
CA GLN A 141 16.52 -14.78 -16.46
C GLN A 141 15.05 -15.20 -16.29
N TRP A 142 14.39 -14.72 -15.24
CA TRP A 142 12.98 -14.98 -14.97
C TRP A 142 12.09 -13.92 -15.60
N LYS A 143 10.83 -14.31 -15.87
CA LYS A 143 9.81 -13.38 -16.37
C LYS A 143 9.45 -12.36 -15.28
N HIS A 144 9.56 -11.08 -15.60
CA HIS A 144 9.28 -9.99 -14.67
C HIS A 144 8.01 -9.24 -15.04
N PHE A 145 7.21 -8.89 -14.02
CA PHE A 145 6.07 -7.99 -14.11
C PHE A 145 6.23 -6.83 -13.14
N GLY A 146 5.87 -5.63 -13.59
CA GLY A 146 5.83 -4.48 -12.72
C GLY A 146 4.60 -4.46 -11.82
N CYS A 147 4.78 -3.99 -10.60
CA CYS A 147 3.68 -3.79 -9.66
C CYS A 147 2.75 -2.69 -10.19
N PHE A 148 1.53 -3.09 -10.58
CA PHE A 148 0.51 -2.18 -11.07
C PHE A 148 0.20 -1.05 -10.07
N ALA A 149 0.03 -1.40 -8.78
CA ALA A 149 -0.27 -0.43 -7.73
C ALA A 149 0.84 0.62 -7.58
N HIS A 150 2.10 0.20 -7.70
CA HIS A 150 3.24 1.11 -7.67
C HIS A 150 3.22 2.05 -8.88
N THR A 151 3.03 1.51 -10.08
CA THR A 151 2.95 2.30 -11.31
C THR A 151 1.80 3.32 -11.26
N LEU A 152 0.62 2.91 -10.80
CA LEU A 152 -0.52 3.81 -10.61
C LEU A 152 -0.22 4.90 -9.57
N ASN A 153 0.46 4.54 -8.47
CA ASN A 153 0.93 5.51 -7.49
C ASN A 153 1.89 6.54 -8.11
N LEU A 154 2.77 6.15 -9.04
CA LEU A 154 3.64 7.10 -9.75
C LEU A 154 2.85 8.04 -10.65
N VAL A 155 1.85 7.54 -11.39
CA VAL A 155 0.96 8.37 -12.21
C VAL A 155 0.29 9.44 -11.36
N VAL A 156 -0.33 9.04 -10.26
CA VAL A 156 -1.06 9.98 -9.42
C VAL A 156 -0.11 10.96 -8.71
N LYS A 157 1.03 10.48 -8.17
CA LYS A 157 2.03 11.36 -7.54
C LYS A 157 2.55 12.43 -8.49
N HIS A 158 2.76 12.09 -9.76
CA HIS A 158 3.19 13.06 -10.76
C HIS A 158 2.11 14.13 -11.00
N SER A 159 0.86 13.71 -11.17
CA SER A 159 -0.25 14.64 -11.44
C SER A 159 -0.55 15.61 -10.28
N ILE A 160 -0.37 15.18 -9.03
CA ILE A 160 -0.57 16.05 -7.85
C ILE A 160 0.67 16.88 -7.49
N ALA A 161 1.79 16.66 -8.18
CA ALA A 161 3.02 17.45 -8.05
C ALA A 161 3.06 18.65 -9.01
N ILE A 162 2.00 18.88 -9.79
CA ILE A 162 1.82 20.12 -10.56
C ILE A 162 1.95 21.30 -9.57
N PRO A 163 2.78 22.33 -9.85
CA PRO A 163 3.15 23.35 -8.85
C PRO A 163 1.97 24.01 -8.14
N GLU A 164 0.92 24.37 -8.88
CA GLU A 164 -0.30 24.97 -8.32
C GLU A 164 -1.03 24.01 -7.36
N VAL A 165 -1.11 22.73 -7.73
CA VAL A 165 -1.75 21.68 -6.93
C VAL A 165 -0.91 21.37 -5.68
N ASP A 166 0.40 21.24 -5.83
CA ASP A 166 1.28 21.00 -4.68
C ASP A 166 1.21 22.17 -3.70
N ASN A 167 1.20 23.42 -4.18
CA ASN A 167 1.03 24.61 -3.31
C ASN A 167 -0.26 24.52 -2.47
N ILE A 168 -1.39 24.17 -3.07
CA ILE A 168 -2.66 23.97 -2.36
C ILE A 168 -2.52 22.84 -1.32
N ILE A 169 -1.93 21.72 -1.71
CA ILE A 169 -1.70 20.58 -0.82
C ILE A 169 -0.79 20.98 0.36
N GLN A 170 0.26 21.77 0.14
CA GLN A 170 1.15 22.24 1.20
C GLN A 170 0.43 23.19 2.17
N LYS A 171 -0.38 24.13 1.67
CA LYS A 171 -1.24 24.99 2.52
C LYS A 171 -2.16 24.15 3.40
N ILE A 172 -2.86 23.18 2.82
CA ILE A 172 -3.73 22.26 3.58
C ILE A 172 -2.93 21.48 4.63
N LYS A 173 -1.73 20.97 4.30
CA LYS A 173 -0.86 20.29 5.26
C LYS A 173 -0.46 21.21 6.43
N LEU A 174 -0.21 22.49 6.19
CA LEU A 174 0.12 23.46 7.23
C LEU A 174 -1.06 23.69 8.16
N ILE A 175 -2.26 23.89 7.61
CA ILE A 175 -3.50 24.07 8.38
C ILE A 175 -3.78 22.82 9.23
N VAL A 176 -3.78 21.64 8.63
CA VAL A 176 -3.97 20.37 9.36
C VAL A 176 -2.89 20.19 10.43
N GLY A 177 -1.64 20.47 10.11
CA GLY A 177 -0.51 20.39 11.04
C GLY A 177 -0.68 21.31 12.25
N TYR A 178 -1.22 22.52 12.05
CA TYR A 178 -1.53 23.45 13.12
C TYR A 178 -2.56 22.86 14.09
N PHE A 179 -3.70 22.39 13.58
CA PHE A 179 -4.74 21.76 14.40
C PHE A 179 -4.25 20.51 15.12
N LYS A 180 -3.33 19.72 14.54
CA LYS A 180 -2.79 18.54 15.21
C LYS A 180 -1.77 18.85 16.30
N ARG A 181 -1.08 19.99 16.23
CA ARG A 181 -0.11 20.42 17.25
C ARG A 181 -0.76 21.17 18.41
N SER A 182 -1.78 21.98 18.13
CA SER A 182 -2.45 22.79 19.15
C SER A 182 -3.60 22.01 19.80
N CYS A 183 -3.42 21.62 21.07
CA CYS A 183 -4.48 20.96 21.84
C CYS A 183 -5.74 21.84 21.94
N LEU A 184 -5.56 23.14 22.21
CA LEU A 184 -6.66 24.11 22.31
C LEU A 184 -7.41 24.29 20.98
N SER A 185 -6.70 24.36 19.86
CA SER A 185 -7.33 24.53 18.55
C SER A 185 -8.06 23.26 18.11
N ASN A 186 -7.51 22.09 18.42
CA ASN A 186 -8.18 20.81 18.19
C ASN A 186 -9.42 20.67 19.09
N GLU A 187 -9.35 21.07 20.36
CA GLU A 187 -10.50 21.05 21.27
C GLU A 187 -11.62 21.98 20.78
N LYS A 188 -11.28 23.19 20.33
CA LYS A 188 -12.24 24.12 19.70
C LYS A 188 -12.89 23.50 18.45
N LEU A 189 -12.09 22.88 17.57
CA LEU A 189 -12.59 22.17 16.38
C LEU A 189 -13.54 21.02 16.76
N MET A 190 -13.23 20.28 17.82
CA MET A 190 -14.08 19.18 18.31
C MET A 190 -15.38 19.68 18.93
N ASN A 191 -15.30 20.71 19.79
CA ASN A 191 -16.46 21.29 20.46
C ASN A 191 -17.44 21.87 19.44
N TYR A 192 -16.93 22.58 18.43
CA TYR A 192 -17.76 23.15 17.36
C TYR A 192 -18.46 22.06 16.54
N GLN A 193 -17.78 20.94 16.27
CA GLN A 193 -18.39 19.78 15.59
C GLN A 193 -19.51 19.15 16.42
N THR A 194 -19.27 18.87 17.70
CA THR A 194 -20.29 18.27 18.57
C THR A 194 -21.52 19.15 18.73
N GLN A 195 -21.36 20.47 18.64
CA GLN A 195 -22.47 21.42 18.78
C GLN A 195 -23.28 21.60 17.49
N ASN A 196 -22.66 21.45 16.31
CA ASN A 196 -23.28 21.86 15.04
C ASN A 196 -23.41 20.77 13.97
N ALA A 197 -22.67 19.66 14.05
CA ALA A 197 -22.52 18.71 12.93
C ALA A 197 -22.48 17.21 13.31
N GLY A 198 -22.58 16.85 14.60
CA GLY A 198 -22.62 15.46 15.07
C GLY A 198 -21.28 14.95 15.65
N PRO A 199 -21.00 13.63 15.58
CA PRO A 199 -19.79 13.04 16.16
C PRO A 199 -18.52 13.67 15.58
N ALA A 200 -17.64 14.15 16.46
CA ALA A 200 -16.50 14.94 16.04
C ALA A 200 -15.42 14.11 15.32
N LEU A 201 -15.01 14.58 14.14
CA LEU A 201 -13.98 13.97 13.31
C LEU A 201 -12.63 14.69 13.50
N LYS A 202 -11.55 13.92 13.47
CA LYS A 202 -10.17 14.44 13.46
C LYS A 202 -9.74 14.77 12.03
N LEU A 203 -8.99 15.86 11.84
CA LEU A 203 -8.28 16.09 10.59
C LEU A 203 -7.20 15.01 10.37
N LEU A 204 -7.01 14.64 9.10
CA LEU A 204 -6.04 13.61 8.70
C LEU A 204 -4.81 14.28 8.10
N GLN A 205 -3.61 13.89 8.55
CA GLN A 205 -2.35 14.40 8.00
C GLN A 205 -1.86 13.41 6.93
N ALA A 206 -1.55 13.92 5.74
CA ALA A 206 -0.91 13.12 4.70
C ALA A 206 0.47 12.62 5.15
N VAL A 207 0.81 11.38 4.77
CA VAL A 207 2.13 10.78 4.99
C VAL A 207 2.87 10.65 3.66
N PRO A 208 4.19 10.88 3.58
CA PRO A 208 4.90 10.95 2.30
C PRO A 208 4.88 9.67 1.45
N THR A 209 4.64 8.52 2.09
CA THR A 209 4.86 7.20 1.48
C THR A 209 3.87 6.88 0.36
N ARG A 210 2.57 7.16 0.51
CA ARG A 210 1.53 6.85 -0.49
C ARG A 210 0.63 8.04 -0.80
N TRP A 211 0.30 8.22 -2.08
CA TRP A 211 -0.56 9.30 -2.55
C TRP A 211 -1.97 9.26 -1.93
N ASN A 212 -2.49 8.07 -1.59
CA ASN A 212 -3.82 7.93 -0.98
C ASN A 212 -3.96 8.74 0.31
N SER A 213 -2.87 8.91 1.08
CA SER A 213 -2.91 9.72 2.30
C SER A 213 -3.13 11.21 2.03
N VAL A 214 -2.69 11.71 0.87
CA VAL A 214 -3.03 13.05 0.39
C VAL A 214 -4.51 13.11 0.07
N PHE A 215 -5.03 12.14 -0.70
CA PHE A 215 -6.45 12.07 -1.00
C PHE A 215 -7.33 12.04 0.27
N TYR A 216 -7.03 11.18 1.25
CA TYR A 216 -7.79 11.11 2.50
C TYR A 216 -7.70 12.41 3.33
N MET A 217 -6.55 13.09 3.31
CA MET A 217 -6.41 14.41 3.93
C MET A 217 -7.30 15.43 3.24
N LEU A 218 -7.28 15.51 1.90
CA LEU A 218 -8.12 16.41 1.13
C LEU A 218 -9.61 16.10 1.36
N GLU A 219 -10.01 14.84 1.29
CA GLU A 219 -11.41 14.43 1.48
C GLU A 219 -11.91 14.82 2.87
N ARG A 220 -11.13 14.54 3.93
CA ARG A 220 -11.48 14.95 5.30
C ARG A 220 -11.48 16.46 5.47
N PHE A 221 -10.53 17.17 4.86
CA PHE A 221 -10.42 18.62 4.96
C PHE A 221 -11.63 19.32 4.32
N ASN A 222 -12.05 18.87 3.12
CA ASN A 222 -13.25 19.38 2.46
C ASN A 222 -14.55 18.97 3.17
N GLN A 223 -14.60 17.77 3.77
CA GLN A 223 -15.75 17.35 4.59
C GLN A 223 -15.96 18.29 5.81
N LEU A 224 -14.89 18.88 6.33
CA LEU A 224 -14.91 19.76 7.49
C LEU A 224 -14.79 21.24 7.11
N GLU A 225 -15.07 21.62 5.86
CA GLU A 225 -14.85 22.97 5.33
C GLU A 225 -15.44 24.07 6.21
N ASP A 226 -16.74 24.01 6.53
CA ASP A 226 -17.41 25.03 7.34
C ASP A 226 -16.79 25.13 8.74
N ILE A 227 -16.52 23.99 9.36
CA ILE A 227 -15.91 23.91 10.70
C ILE A 227 -14.50 24.48 10.69
N VAL A 228 -13.69 24.14 9.68
CA VAL A 228 -12.33 24.66 9.53
C VAL A 228 -12.38 26.18 9.34
N LYS A 229 -13.22 26.68 8.43
CA LYS A 229 -13.39 28.12 8.20
C LYS A 229 -13.83 28.86 9.46
N SER A 230 -14.87 28.39 10.14
CA SER A 230 -15.36 29.01 11.39
C SER A 230 -14.31 28.97 12.49
N THR A 231 -13.65 27.83 12.68
CA THR A 231 -12.65 27.69 13.74
C THR A 231 -11.41 28.55 13.47
N MET A 232 -10.97 28.65 12.22
CA MET A 232 -9.86 29.53 11.83
C MET A 232 -10.24 31.01 11.97
N ALA A 233 -11.48 31.41 11.66
CA ALA A 233 -11.94 32.78 11.92
C ALA A 233 -11.90 33.15 13.43
N LEU A 234 -12.01 32.15 14.31
CA LEU A 234 -11.92 32.30 15.76
C LEU A 234 -10.48 32.18 16.32
N ILE A 235 -9.52 31.72 15.52
CA ILE A 235 -8.16 31.37 15.96
C ILE A 235 -7.14 31.98 14.99
N ASP A 236 -6.46 33.03 15.45
CA ASP A 236 -5.24 33.61 14.87
C ASP A 236 -5.33 34.08 13.39
N HIS A 237 -5.28 35.39 13.19
CA HIS A 237 -5.31 36.02 11.85
C HIS A 237 -4.06 35.71 10.99
N ASN A 238 -2.99 35.15 11.57
CA ASN A 238 -1.74 34.91 10.87
C ASN A 238 -1.64 33.54 10.18
N LEU A 239 -2.62 32.65 10.34
CA LEU A 239 -2.61 31.38 9.63
C LEU A 239 -3.01 31.59 8.16
N GLU A 240 -2.17 31.14 7.24
CA GLU A 240 -2.49 31.17 5.81
C GLU A 240 -3.78 30.38 5.54
N THR A 241 -4.72 31.00 4.82
CA THR A 241 -6.03 30.42 4.49
C THR A 241 -6.10 30.07 3.01
N LEU A 242 -7.02 29.16 2.66
CA LEU A 242 -7.34 28.90 1.26
C LEU A 242 -8.31 29.96 0.74
N THR A 243 -8.04 30.46 -0.46
CA THR A 243 -8.98 31.26 -1.25
C THR A 243 -10.19 30.43 -1.71
N ALA A 244 -11.27 31.09 -2.13
CA ALA A 244 -12.46 30.40 -2.64
C ALA A 244 -12.14 29.49 -3.84
N GLU A 245 -11.23 29.91 -4.73
CA GLU A 245 -10.82 29.09 -5.88
C GLU A 245 -9.97 27.90 -5.43
N GLU A 246 -9.07 28.05 -4.45
CA GLU A 246 -8.30 26.92 -3.91
C GLU A 246 -9.18 25.87 -3.21
N TRP A 247 -10.23 26.30 -2.49
CA TRP A 247 -11.24 25.40 -1.95
C TRP A 247 -11.95 24.62 -3.06
N LYS A 248 -12.40 25.32 -4.10
CA LYS A 248 -13.04 24.70 -5.26
C LYS A 248 -12.13 23.69 -5.96
N ILE A 249 -10.85 24.04 -6.18
CA ILE A 249 -9.85 23.12 -6.74
C ILE A 249 -9.68 21.90 -5.82
N SER A 250 -9.56 22.08 -4.51
CA SER A 250 -9.44 20.99 -3.54
C SER A 250 -10.63 20.01 -3.60
N GLN A 251 -11.85 20.52 -3.71
CA GLN A 251 -13.05 19.70 -3.90
C GLN A 251 -13.03 18.94 -5.23
N GLN A 252 -12.63 19.60 -6.32
CA GLN A 252 -12.51 18.98 -7.65
C GLN A 252 -11.43 17.88 -7.66
N LEU A 253 -10.28 18.10 -7.02
CA LEU A 253 -9.24 17.09 -6.84
C LEU A 253 -9.79 15.86 -6.12
N CYS A 254 -10.62 16.03 -5.08
CA CYS A 254 -11.26 14.90 -4.41
C CYS A 254 -12.13 14.08 -5.37
N GLN A 255 -12.90 14.73 -6.24
CA GLN A 255 -13.76 14.04 -7.21
C GLN A 255 -12.94 13.23 -8.23
N ILE A 256 -11.84 13.80 -8.73
CA ILE A 256 -10.94 13.18 -9.71
C ILE A 256 -10.20 12.01 -9.07
N LEU A 257 -9.48 12.25 -7.98
CA LEU A 257 -8.59 11.29 -7.32
C LEU A 257 -9.35 10.10 -6.71
N LYS A 258 -10.62 10.28 -6.34
CA LYS A 258 -11.47 9.20 -5.82
C LYS A 258 -11.60 8.02 -6.79
N GLN A 259 -11.57 8.24 -8.10
CA GLN A 259 -11.66 7.13 -9.05
C GLN A 259 -10.38 6.28 -9.06
N PHE A 260 -9.23 6.93 -9.00
CA PHE A 260 -7.92 6.27 -8.90
C PHE A 260 -7.76 5.55 -7.55
N GLU A 261 -8.38 6.07 -6.49
CA GLU A 261 -8.34 5.47 -5.17
C GLU A 261 -9.10 4.15 -5.14
N LYS A 262 -10.29 4.10 -5.77
CA LYS A 262 -11.06 2.86 -5.93
C LYS A 262 -10.25 1.79 -6.65
N VAL A 263 -9.60 2.15 -7.75
CA VAL A 263 -8.76 1.21 -8.52
C VAL A 263 -7.58 0.73 -7.67
N THR A 264 -6.94 1.64 -6.92
CA THR A 264 -5.84 1.29 -6.02
C THR A 264 -6.29 0.32 -4.93
N LYS A 265 -7.49 0.50 -4.35
CA LYS A 265 -8.08 -0.44 -3.38
C LYS A 265 -8.32 -1.81 -4.00
N ILE A 266 -8.89 -1.87 -5.21
CA ILE A 266 -9.16 -3.14 -5.90
C ILE A 266 -7.87 -3.91 -6.19
N ILE A 267 -6.81 -3.24 -6.67
CA ILE A 267 -5.59 -3.97 -7.01
C ILE A 267 -4.70 -4.29 -5.80
N SER A 268 -4.92 -3.64 -4.66
CA SER A 268 -4.18 -3.90 -3.42
C SER A 268 -4.75 -5.07 -2.60
N GLY A 269 -5.77 -5.77 -3.09
CA GLY A 269 -6.35 -6.93 -2.44
C GLY A 269 -5.44 -8.16 -2.50
N GLU A 270 -5.54 -9.02 -1.49
CA GLU A 270 -4.71 -10.24 -1.35
C GLU A 270 -5.49 -11.56 -1.43
N ASN A 271 -6.82 -11.51 -1.25
CA ASN A 271 -7.67 -12.70 -1.16
C ASN A 271 -8.36 -13.07 -2.49
N TYR A 272 -7.94 -12.48 -3.61
CA TYR A 272 -8.49 -12.78 -4.93
C TYR A 272 -7.44 -12.52 -6.03
N ASN A 273 -7.66 -13.09 -7.21
CA ASN A 273 -6.78 -12.88 -8.35
C ASN A 273 -6.89 -11.44 -8.86
N THR A 274 -5.86 -10.64 -8.67
CA THR A 274 -5.81 -9.23 -9.10
C THR A 274 -5.38 -9.08 -10.56
N ALA A 275 -4.68 -10.07 -11.13
CA ALA A 275 -4.13 -9.97 -12.48
C ALA A 275 -5.22 -9.86 -13.57
N SER A 276 -6.38 -10.50 -13.36
CA SER A 276 -7.51 -10.46 -14.30
C SER A 276 -8.18 -9.08 -14.40
N TYR A 277 -8.00 -8.24 -13.38
CA TYR A 277 -8.56 -6.89 -13.36
C TYR A 277 -7.66 -5.86 -14.05
N VAL A 278 -6.38 -6.17 -14.29
CA VAL A 278 -5.41 -5.16 -14.73
C VAL A 278 -5.85 -4.49 -16.04
N ILE A 279 -6.21 -5.27 -17.06
CA ILE A 279 -6.65 -4.73 -18.36
C ILE A 279 -7.99 -3.97 -18.20
N PRO A 280 -9.06 -4.55 -17.60
CA PRO A 280 -10.31 -3.84 -17.38
C PRO A 280 -10.17 -2.53 -16.60
N LEU A 281 -9.33 -2.51 -15.55
CA LEU A 281 -9.15 -1.31 -14.72
C LEU A 281 -8.43 -0.19 -15.49
N ILE A 282 -7.47 -0.52 -16.35
CA ILE A 282 -6.77 0.47 -17.17
C ILE A 282 -7.70 1.07 -18.21
N ASN A 283 -8.47 0.22 -18.90
CA ASN A 283 -9.47 0.69 -19.85
C ASN A 283 -10.53 1.56 -19.15
N GLY A 284 -11.02 1.11 -17.99
CA GLY A 284 -11.93 1.89 -17.17
C GLY A 284 -11.35 3.22 -16.70
N LEU A 285 -10.04 3.30 -16.42
CA LEU A 285 -9.38 4.57 -16.10
C LEU A 285 -9.27 5.50 -17.33
N TYR A 286 -9.02 4.97 -18.53
CA TYR A 286 -9.08 5.77 -19.76
C TYR A 286 -10.48 6.35 -19.98
N ASP A 287 -11.53 5.55 -19.81
CA ASP A 287 -12.92 6.00 -19.92
C ASP A 287 -13.25 7.04 -18.84
N VAL A 288 -12.78 6.83 -17.61
CA VAL A 288 -12.92 7.82 -16.51
C VAL A 288 -12.26 9.13 -16.89
N CYS A 289 -11.02 9.13 -17.39
CA CYS A 289 -10.36 10.36 -17.85
C CYS A 289 -11.15 11.01 -19.01
N GLY A 290 -11.66 10.23 -19.94
CA GLY A 290 -12.53 10.70 -21.03
C GLY A 290 -13.77 11.44 -20.51
N HIS A 291 -14.51 10.83 -19.57
CA HIS A 291 -15.69 11.43 -18.95
C HIS A 291 -15.35 12.65 -18.08
N LEU A 292 -14.21 12.64 -17.38
CA LEU A 292 -13.79 13.78 -16.57
C LEU A 292 -13.48 15.00 -17.45
N LYS A 293 -12.85 14.83 -18.62
CA LYS A 293 -12.59 15.92 -19.57
C LYS A 293 -13.85 16.60 -20.12
N GLN A 294 -15.00 15.92 -20.11
CA GLN A 294 -16.28 16.47 -20.58
C GLN A 294 -16.96 17.34 -19.52
N LYS A 295 -16.50 17.31 -18.26
CA LYS A 295 -17.08 18.10 -17.16
C LYS A 295 -16.38 19.46 -17.04
N THR A 296 -17.08 20.40 -16.43
CA THR A 296 -16.54 21.73 -16.12
C THR A 296 -15.66 21.67 -14.87
N TYR A 297 -14.35 21.81 -15.07
CA TYR A 297 -13.35 21.92 -14.01
C TYR A 297 -12.61 23.26 -14.11
N SER A 298 -11.90 23.67 -13.06
CA SER A 298 -10.92 24.76 -13.18
C SER A 298 -9.78 24.32 -14.11
N GLU A 299 -9.03 25.29 -14.63
CA GLU A 299 -7.86 25.02 -15.48
C GLU A 299 -6.85 24.10 -14.76
N THR A 300 -6.53 24.42 -13.50
CA THR A 300 -5.63 23.60 -12.67
C THR A 300 -6.13 22.16 -12.52
N ALA A 301 -7.42 21.95 -12.26
CA ALA A 301 -7.98 20.60 -12.13
C ALA A 301 -8.05 19.86 -13.48
N MET A 302 -8.26 20.58 -14.59
CA MET A 302 -8.18 20.00 -15.94
C MET A 302 -6.76 19.54 -16.28
N ASN A 303 -5.74 20.33 -15.91
CA ASN A 303 -4.34 19.95 -16.09
C ASN A 303 -3.99 18.65 -15.37
N VAL A 304 -4.54 18.43 -14.17
CA VAL A 304 -4.40 17.14 -13.44
C VAL A 304 -5.01 15.98 -14.22
N ILE A 305 -6.20 16.16 -14.81
CA ILE A 305 -6.86 15.11 -15.60
C ILE A 305 -6.01 14.74 -16.83
N LEU A 306 -5.48 15.76 -17.53
CA LEU A 306 -4.63 15.57 -18.70
C LEU A 306 -3.32 14.86 -18.34
N ASP A 307 -2.68 15.25 -17.23
CA ASP A 307 -1.45 14.61 -16.77
C ASP A 307 -1.68 13.16 -16.29
N LEU A 308 -2.81 12.88 -15.62
CA LEU A 308 -3.22 11.53 -15.26
C LEU A 308 -3.40 10.65 -16.51
N GLU A 309 -4.13 11.13 -17.52
CA GLU A 309 -4.32 10.38 -18.78
C GLU A 309 -2.99 10.13 -19.50
N LYS A 310 -2.14 11.15 -19.59
CA LYS A 310 -0.80 11.03 -20.17
C LYS A 310 0.04 9.99 -19.43
N GLY A 311 0.10 10.07 -18.10
CA GLY A 311 0.84 9.12 -17.27
C GLY A 311 0.31 7.69 -17.40
N LEU A 312 -1.00 7.51 -17.53
CA LEU A 312 -1.60 6.20 -17.81
C LEU A 312 -1.15 5.66 -19.18
N ARG A 313 -1.17 6.48 -20.23
CA ARG A 313 -0.71 6.08 -21.58
C ARG A 313 0.76 5.70 -21.58
N GLU A 314 1.63 6.55 -21.05
CA GLU A 314 3.09 6.33 -21.08
C GLU A 314 3.51 5.11 -20.24
N ARG A 315 2.89 4.88 -19.09
CA ARG A 315 3.32 3.82 -18.16
C ARG A 315 2.64 2.48 -18.40
N PHE A 316 1.50 2.46 -19.10
CA PHE A 316 0.74 1.25 -19.38
C PHE A 316 0.54 0.96 -20.88
N GLU A 317 1.23 1.66 -21.78
CA GLU A 317 1.09 1.56 -23.25
C GLU A 317 1.00 0.12 -23.77
N ASN A 318 1.83 -0.78 -23.24
CA ASN A 318 1.96 -2.15 -23.72
C ASN A 318 1.22 -3.19 -22.87
N ILE A 319 0.42 -2.76 -21.89
CA ILE A 319 -0.24 -3.69 -20.99
C ILE A 319 -1.29 -4.55 -21.69
N GLN A 320 -1.96 -3.99 -22.70
CA GLN A 320 -2.97 -4.70 -23.51
C GLN A 320 -2.34 -5.76 -24.41
N ASN A 321 -1.07 -5.58 -24.79
CA ASN A 321 -0.31 -6.54 -25.59
C ASN A 321 0.23 -7.72 -24.75
N SER A 322 0.08 -7.67 -23.43
CA SER A 322 0.54 -8.74 -22.54
C SER A 322 -0.35 -9.98 -22.67
N GLN A 323 0.16 -11.01 -23.36
CA GLN A 323 -0.52 -12.31 -23.48
C GLN A 323 -0.92 -12.89 -22.12
N THR A 324 -0.06 -12.74 -21.10
CA THR A 324 -0.36 -13.25 -19.76
C THR A 324 -1.55 -12.54 -19.13
N LEU A 325 -1.61 -11.20 -19.18
CA LEU A 325 -2.73 -10.47 -18.60
C LEU A 325 -4.00 -10.65 -19.43
N ALA A 326 -3.88 -10.78 -20.75
CA ALA A 326 -5.00 -11.11 -21.62
C ALA A 326 -5.61 -12.47 -21.26
N ILE A 327 -4.78 -13.50 -21.06
CA ILE A 327 -5.24 -14.83 -20.59
C ILE A 327 -5.88 -14.71 -19.20
N CYS A 328 -5.26 -14.02 -18.25
CA CYS A 328 -5.84 -13.82 -16.91
C CYS A 328 -7.22 -13.15 -16.98
N THR A 329 -7.37 -12.14 -17.83
CA THR A 329 -8.64 -11.42 -18.03
C THR A 329 -9.68 -12.31 -18.70
N PHE A 330 -9.30 -13.03 -19.76
CA PHE A 330 -10.17 -13.93 -20.51
C PHE A 330 -10.72 -15.09 -19.67
N LEU A 331 -9.90 -15.64 -18.78
CA LEU A 331 -10.31 -16.72 -17.87
C LEU A 331 -11.24 -16.25 -16.75
N ASP A 332 -11.37 -14.94 -16.53
CA ASP A 332 -12.27 -14.39 -15.53
C ASP A 332 -13.70 -14.27 -16.07
N PRO A 333 -14.66 -15.06 -15.56
CA PRO A 333 -16.03 -15.07 -16.10
C PRO A 333 -16.74 -13.73 -16.01
N ARG A 334 -16.27 -12.81 -15.14
CA ARG A 334 -16.84 -11.46 -15.01
C ARG A 334 -16.52 -10.55 -16.19
N PHE A 335 -15.49 -10.89 -16.97
CA PHE A 335 -14.97 -10.07 -18.07
C PHE A 335 -15.15 -10.73 -19.44
N LYS A 336 -15.88 -11.85 -19.53
CA LYS A 336 -16.08 -12.59 -20.80
C LYS A 336 -16.79 -11.82 -21.91
N ILE A 337 -17.50 -10.74 -21.56
CA ILE A 337 -18.30 -9.94 -22.50
C ILE A 337 -17.66 -8.55 -22.73
N LEU A 338 -16.50 -8.28 -22.11
CA LEU A 338 -15.78 -7.02 -22.29
C LEU A 338 -15.06 -6.92 -23.64
#